data_AF-A0A7K4C6Q1-F1
#
_entry.id   AF-A0A7K4C6Q1-F1
#
_cell.length_a   1.000
_cell.length_b   1.000
_cell.length_c   1.000
_cell.angle_alpha   90.00
_cell.angle_beta   90.00
_cell.angle_gamma   90.00
#
_symmetry.space_group_name_H-M   'P 1'
#
loop_
_entity.id
_entity.type
_entity.pdbx_description
1 polymer ?
#
loop_
_entity_poly.entity_id
_entity_poly.type
_entity_poly.pdbx_seq_one_letter_code
_entity_poly.pdbx_strand_id
1 'polypeptide(L)'
;MFNIKKFFRLNSLYTLIILNIIFFIVSSILIFIKSETINYLALNPSNIFHKYYFWTLITSMFMHSGIFHLFVNMLSLFFIGNILIKILGEKRFVSLYLLSGIFSGIFFTLISLIFPSEFNVYAVGASGAIFGLIGVLIFLTPNLPVYIMFVPVPIKMKYAAPLMLIILWAISLLGNIPIGNAAHLGGLLYGLIYGLYLTKKFKKKSLFIKNYFR
;
A
#
# COMPACT_ATOMS: atom_id res chain seq x y z
N MET A 1 -24.27 25.78 15.57
CA MET A 1 -24.93 24.47 15.67
C MET A 1 -23.93 23.38 15.30
N PHE A 2 -23.39 22.65 16.29
CA PHE A 2 -22.50 21.51 16.05
C PHE A 2 -23.28 20.44 15.26
N ASN A 3 -22.93 20.24 13.99
CA ASN A 3 -23.63 19.28 13.15
C ASN A 3 -23.12 17.87 13.47
N ILE A 4 -23.80 17.17 14.38
CA ILE A 4 -23.48 15.82 14.85
C ILE A 4 -23.32 14.82 13.68
N LYS A 5 -24.02 15.03 12.56
CA LYS A 5 -23.84 14.21 11.33
C LYS A 5 -22.44 14.31 10.73
N LYS A 6 -21.71 15.40 10.96
CA LYS A 6 -20.32 15.59 10.51
C LYS A 6 -19.32 14.88 11.42
N PHE A 7 -19.69 14.63 12.68
CA PHE A 7 -18.87 13.93 13.67
C PHE A 7 -18.82 12.42 13.42
N PHE A 8 -19.93 11.84 12.94
CA PHE A 8 -20.04 10.41 12.58
C PHE A 8 -19.75 10.10 11.12
N ARG A 9 -19.36 11.09 10.30
CA ARG A 9 -19.02 10.82 8.91
C ARG A 9 -17.62 10.18 8.86
N LEU A 10 -17.59 8.85 8.84
CA LEU A 10 -16.37 8.09 8.57
C LEU A 10 -15.73 8.66 7.30
N ASN A 11 -14.53 9.24 7.45
CA ASN A 11 -13.76 9.66 6.29
C ASN A 11 -13.29 8.42 5.53
N SER A 12 -12.94 8.62 4.27
CA SER A 12 -12.45 7.55 3.38
C SER A 12 -11.30 6.70 3.95
N LEU A 13 -10.44 7.27 4.80
CA LEU A 13 -9.36 6.52 5.46
C LEU A 13 -9.91 5.46 6.41
N TYR A 14 -10.80 5.86 7.33
CA TYR A 14 -11.39 4.90 8.28
C TYR A 14 -12.22 3.84 7.57
N THR A 15 -12.93 4.22 6.49
CA THR A 15 -13.64 3.25 5.65
C THR A 15 -12.68 2.21 5.05
N LEU A 16 -11.54 2.63 4.49
CA LEU A 16 -10.54 1.69 3.96
C LEU A 16 -9.97 0.78 5.05
N ILE A 17 -9.67 1.32 6.23
CA ILE A 17 -9.17 0.52 7.36
C ILE A 17 -10.21 -0.53 7.78
N ILE A 18 -11.47 -0.14 7.96
CA ILE A 18 -12.56 -1.05 8.31
C ILE A 18 -12.75 -2.13 7.24
N LEU A 19 -12.71 -1.76 5.96
CA LEU A 19 -12.81 -2.72 4.86
C LEU A 19 -11.68 -3.76 4.89
N ASN A 20 -10.44 -3.34 5.14
CA ASN A 20 -9.31 -4.25 5.29
C ASN A 20 -9.51 -5.22 6.47
N ILE A 21 -9.99 -4.73 7.61
CA ILE A 21 -10.24 -5.56 8.79
C ILE A 21 -11.36 -6.58 8.52
N ILE A 22 -12.50 -6.13 7.98
CA ILE A 22 -13.64 -7.01 7.65
C ILE A 22 -13.21 -8.05 6.62
N PHE A 23 -12.53 -7.64 5.55
CA PHE A 23 -12.10 -8.56 4.51
C PHE A 23 -11.07 -9.57 5.04
N PHE A 24 -10.15 -9.16 5.91
CA PHE A 24 -9.21 -10.07 6.58
C PHE A 24 -9.96 -11.14 7.39
N ILE A 25 -10.94 -10.75 8.21
CA ILE A 25 -11.73 -11.69 9.03
C ILE A 25 -12.49 -12.66 8.12
N VAL A 26 -13.24 -12.14 7.13
CA VAL A 26 -14.05 -12.95 6.23
C VAL A 26 -13.18 -13.91 5.42
N SER A 27 -12.11 -13.41 4.79
CA SER A 27 -11.20 -14.25 3.99
C SER A 27 -10.50 -15.31 4.85
N SER A 28 -10.12 -14.99 6.09
CA SER A 28 -9.52 -15.97 7.01
C SER A 28 -10.50 -17.09 7.38
N ILE A 29 -11.77 -16.76 7.66
CA ILE A 29 -12.82 -17.76 7.93
C ILE A 29 -13.06 -18.65 6.70
N LEU A 30 -13.18 -18.05 5.51
CA LEU A 30 -13.41 -18.81 4.28
C LEU A 30 -12.24 -19.75 3.95
N ILE A 31 -10.99 -19.30 4.15
CA ILE A 31 -9.80 -20.13 3.94
C ILE A 31 -9.71 -21.24 5.00
N PHE A 32 -10.12 -20.97 6.24
CA PHE A 32 -10.20 -21.99 7.30
C PHE A 32 -11.23 -23.08 6.97
N ILE A 33 -12.40 -22.70 6.45
CA ILE A 33 -13.45 -23.65 6.02
C ILE A 33 -12.99 -24.44 4.78
N LYS A 34 -12.37 -23.76 3.81
CA LYS A 34 -11.92 -24.35 2.55
C LYS A 34 -10.64 -23.69 2.07
N SER A 35 -9.52 -24.39 2.21
CA SER A 35 -8.19 -23.85 1.90
C SER A 35 -8.03 -23.39 0.45
N GLU A 36 -8.70 -24.03 -0.52
CA GLU A 36 -8.61 -23.63 -1.93
C GLU A 36 -9.19 -22.24 -2.18
N THR A 37 -9.96 -21.67 -1.24
CA THR A 37 -10.51 -20.31 -1.36
C THR A 37 -9.41 -19.27 -1.59
N ILE A 38 -8.20 -19.53 -1.09
CA ILE A 38 -7.04 -18.65 -1.32
C ILE A 38 -6.78 -18.41 -2.82
N ASN A 39 -7.04 -19.40 -3.68
CA ASN A 39 -6.84 -19.29 -5.13
C ASN A 39 -7.69 -18.21 -5.79
N TYR A 40 -8.86 -17.93 -5.21
CA TYR A 40 -9.83 -16.99 -5.76
C TYR A 40 -9.70 -15.60 -5.15
N LEU A 41 -8.95 -15.42 -4.06
CA LEU A 41 -8.86 -14.16 -3.34
C LEU A 41 -7.46 -13.55 -3.35
N ALA A 42 -6.42 -14.38 -3.20
CA ALA A 42 -5.04 -13.93 -3.19
C ALA A 42 -4.52 -13.77 -4.62
N LEU A 43 -3.64 -12.80 -4.81
CA LEU A 43 -3.01 -12.60 -6.11
C LEU A 43 -1.97 -13.70 -6.32
N ASN A 44 -2.08 -14.43 -7.41
CA ASN A 44 -1.12 -15.45 -7.81
C ASN A 44 -0.91 -15.31 -9.32
N PRO A 45 0.33 -15.07 -9.79
CA PRO A 45 0.57 -14.81 -11.22
C PRO A 45 0.11 -15.95 -12.13
N SER A 46 0.35 -17.21 -11.75
CA SER A 46 -0.14 -18.39 -12.45
C SER A 46 -1.67 -18.38 -12.61
N ASN A 47 -2.42 -18.04 -11.56
CA ASN A 47 -3.89 -17.90 -11.66
C ASN A 47 -4.32 -16.71 -12.55
N ILE A 48 -3.54 -15.64 -12.63
CA ILE A 48 -3.82 -14.53 -13.58
C ILE A 48 -3.65 -15.01 -15.02
N PHE A 49 -2.54 -15.64 -15.35
CA PHE A 49 -2.22 -16.02 -16.73
C PHE A 49 -2.99 -17.25 -17.22
N HIS A 50 -3.20 -18.25 -16.37
CA HIS A 50 -3.82 -19.52 -16.76
C HIS A 50 -5.31 -19.60 -16.46
N LYS A 51 -5.82 -18.83 -15.49
CA LYS A 51 -7.22 -18.89 -15.06
C LYS A 51 -7.97 -17.56 -15.20
N TYR A 52 -7.28 -16.49 -15.58
CA TYR A 52 -7.86 -15.15 -15.79
C TYR A 52 -8.52 -14.55 -14.54
N TYR A 53 -7.97 -14.85 -13.34
CA TYR A 53 -8.52 -14.38 -12.06
C TYR A 53 -8.16 -12.91 -11.77
N PHE A 54 -8.43 -11.99 -12.70
CA PHE A 54 -8.02 -10.58 -12.64
C PHE A 54 -8.59 -9.82 -11.44
N TRP A 55 -9.72 -10.25 -10.88
CA TRP A 55 -10.27 -9.67 -9.66
C TRP A 55 -9.34 -9.80 -8.45
N THR A 56 -8.41 -10.77 -8.48
CA THR A 56 -7.40 -10.95 -7.42
C THR A 56 -6.45 -9.78 -7.30
N LEU A 57 -6.31 -8.95 -8.34
CA LEU A 57 -5.59 -7.67 -8.27
C LEU A 57 -6.21 -6.70 -7.26
N ILE A 58 -7.52 -6.79 -7.01
CA ILE A 58 -8.23 -5.95 -6.04
C ILE A 58 -8.40 -6.68 -4.72
N THR A 59 -8.87 -7.93 -4.71
CA THR A 59 -9.15 -8.65 -3.46
C THR A 59 -7.89 -8.87 -2.62
N SER A 60 -6.75 -9.13 -3.27
CA SER A 60 -5.46 -9.29 -2.58
C SER A 60 -5.04 -8.06 -1.77
N MET A 61 -5.45 -6.85 -2.19
CA MET A 61 -5.15 -5.60 -1.50
C MET A 61 -5.78 -5.53 -0.09
N PHE A 62 -6.82 -6.32 0.17
CA PHE A 62 -7.56 -6.33 1.44
C PHE A 62 -7.31 -7.61 2.25
N MET A 63 -6.64 -8.60 1.67
CA MET A 63 -6.19 -9.80 2.38
C MET A 63 -4.92 -9.52 3.18
N HIS A 64 -4.70 -10.29 4.25
CA HIS A 64 -3.47 -10.25 5.04
C HIS A 64 -3.09 -11.66 5.48
N SER A 65 -1.79 -11.94 5.56
CA SER A 65 -1.27 -13.26 5.95
C SER A 65 -1.33 -13.53 7.45
N GLY A 66 -1.68 -12.53 8.27
CA GLY A 66 -1.81 -12.68 9.72
C GLY A 66 -2.09 -11.35 10.41
N ILE A 67 -2.37 -11.43 11.72
CA ILE A 67 -2.76 -10.27 12.55
C ILE A 67 -1.67 -9.21 12.58
N PHE A 68 -0.40 -9.61 12.75
CA PHE A 68 0.71 -8.65 12.77
C PHE A 68 0.87 -7.93 11.43
N HIS A 69 0.73 -8.65 10.30
CA HIS A 69 0.78 -8.04 8.97
C HIS A 69 -0.36 -7.03 8.76
N LEU A 70 -1.59 -7.38 9.18
CA LEU A 70 -2.72 -6.45 9.17
C LEU A 70 -2.44 -5.22 10.04
N PHE A 71 -1.94 -5.43 11.26
CA PHE A 71 -1.63 -4.35 12.20
C PHE A 71 -0.65 -3.33 11.59
N VAL A 72 0.48 -3.80 11.06
CA VAL A 72 1.50 -2.92 10.46
C VAL A 72 0.96 -2.14 9.27
N ASN A 73 0.15 -2.79 8.42
CA ASN A 73 -0.47 -2.13 7.28
C ASN A 73 -1.50 -1.09 7.72
N MET A 74 -2.37 -1.40 8.68
CA MET A 74 -3.40 -0.45 9.14
C MET A 74 -2.80 0.72 9.90
N LEU A 75 -1.75 0.48 10.70
CA LEU A 75 -0.99 1.54 11.36
C LEU A 75 -0.33 2.47 10.34
N SER A 76 0.33 1.90 9.33
CA SER A 76 0.96 2.66 8.25
C SER A 76 -0.07 3.45 7.45
N LEU A 77 -1.19 2.81 7.07
CA LEU A 77 -2.28 3.44 6.33
C LEU A 77 -2.90 4.60 7.14
N PHE A 78 -3.09 4.42 8.44
CA PHE A 78 -3.61 5.46 9.32
C PHE A 78 -2.74 6.72 9.31
N PHE A 79 -1.43 6.59 9.54
CA PHE A 79 -0.53 7.74 9.58
C PHE A 79 -0.37 8.40 8.19
N ILE A 80 -0.05 7.59 7.17
CA ILE A 80 0.21 8.09 5.81
C ILE A 80 -1.07 8.66 5.19
N GLY A 81 -2.20 7.98 5.37
CA GLY A 81 -3.48 8.40 4.83
C GLY A 81 -3.98 9.72 5.43
N ASN A 82 -3.79 9.95 6.73
CA ASN A 82 -4.15 11.21 7.38
C ASN A 82 -3.38 12.41 6.78
N ILE A 83 -2.11 12.22 6.44
CA ILE A 83 -1.29 13.25 5.78
C ILE A 83 -1.83 13.50 4.36
N LEU A 84 -2.03 12.44 3.57
CA LEU A 84 -2.43 12.57 2.17
C LEU A 84 -3.84 13.11 1.99
N ILE A 85 -4.80 12.76 2.86
CA ILE A 85 -6.15 13.34 2.80
C ILE A 85 -6.08 14.86 2.99
N LYS A 86 -5.24 15.37 3.89
CA LYS A 86 -5.07 16.81 4.10
C LYS A 86 -4.45 17.51 2.88
N ILE A 87 -3.56 16.83 2.16
CA ILE A 87 -2.84 17.40 1.00
C ILE A 87 -3.67 17.32 -0.30
N LEU A 88 -4.28 16.16 -0.55
CA LEU A 88 -4.94 15.80 -1.82
C LEU A 88 -6.47 15.87 -1.75
N GLY A 89 -7.05 15.74 -0.57
CA GLY A 89 -8.47 15.50 -0.37
C GLY A 89 -8.86 14.02 -0.52
N GLU A 90 -10.01 13.66 0.04
CA GLU A 90 -10.48 12.28 0.16
C GLU A 90 -10.60 11.53 -1.18
N LYS A 91 -11.23 12.15 -2.19
CA LYS A 91 -11.44 11.49 -3.50
C LYS A 91 -10.12 11.06 -4.15
N ARG A 92 -9.13 11.96 -4.16
CA ARG A 92 -7.82 11.69 -4.76
C ARG A 92 -7.02 10.69 -3.94
N PHE A 93 -7.15 10.72 -2.61
CA PHE A 93 -6.54 9.73 -1.73
C PHE A 93 -7.05 8.31 -2.02
N VAL A 94 -8.37 8.12 -2.13
CA VAL A 94 -8.96 6.80 -2.45
C VAL A 94 -8.52 6.30 -3.82
N SER A 95 -8.60 7.16 -4.86
CA SER A 95 -8.14 6.79 -6.19
C SER A 95 -6.66 6.43 -6.21
N LEU A 96 -5.82 7.19 -5.49
CA LEU A 96 -4.40 6.90 -5.38
C LEU A 96 -4.14 5.56 -4.69
N TYR A 97 -4.83 5.24 -3.58
CA TYR A 97 -4.71 3.95 -2.90
C TYR A 97 -5.07 2.79 -3.82
N LEU A 98 -6.22 2.86 -4.48
CA LEU A 98 -6.70 1.79 -5.37
C LEU A 98 -5.79 1.59 -6.58
N LEU A 99 -5.43 2.67 -7.28
CA LEU A 99 -4.59 2.58 -8.47
C LEU A 99 -3.16 2.14 -8.13
N SER A 100 -2.62 2.56 -6.98
CA SER A 100 -1.29 2.11 -6.52
C SER A 100 -1.29 0.61 -6.23
N GLY A 101 -2.33 0.09 -5.57
CA GLY A 101 -2.44 -1.34 -5.28
C GLY A 101 -2.62 -2.18 -6.55
N ILE A 102 -3.49 -1.75 -7.47
CA ILE A 102 -3.67 -2.42 -8.76
C ILE A 102 -2.36 -2.42 -9.56
N PHE A 103 -1.70 -1.27 -9.67
CA PHE A 103 -0.41 -1.18 -10.38
C PHE A 103 0.66 -2.06 -9.70
N SER A 104 0.70 -2.08 -8.37
CA SER A 104 1.58 -2.95 -7.59
C SER A 104 1.36 -4.44 -7.90
N GLY A 105 0.09 -4.89 -7.96
CA GLY A 105 -0.26 -6.27 -8.31
C GLY A 105 0.07 -6.62 -9.77
N ILE A 106 -0.19 -5.70 -10.70
CA ILE A 106 0.20 -5.87 -12.12
C ILE A 106 1.73 -5.98 -12.23
N PHE A 107 2.46 -5.07 -11.57
CA PHE A 107 3.91 -5.06 -11.58
C PHE A 107 4.48 -6.37 -11.01
N PHE A 108 3.98 -6.85 -9.87
CA PHE A 108 4.36 -8.15 -9.31
C PHE A 108 4.11 -9.29 -10.30
N THR A 109 2.93 -9.31 -10.93
CA THR A 109 2.55 -10.33 -11.92
C THR A 109 3.50 -10.33 -13.13
N LEU A 110 3.86 -9.16 -13.66
CA LEU A 110 4.78 -9.06 -14.80
C LEU A 110 6.22 -9.43 -14.41
N ILE A 111 6.67 -9.01 -13.23
CA ILE A 111 8.00 -9.37 -12.72
C ILE A 111 8.14 -10.88 -12.52
N SER A 112 7.06 -11.58 -12.17
CA SER A 112 7.08 -13.05 -12.03
C SER A 112 7.40 -13.81 -13.32
N LEU A 113 7.23 -13.17 -14.50
CA LEU A 113 7.64 -13.75 -15.78
C LEU A 113 9.17 -13.75 -15.96
N ILE A 114 9.87 -12.84 -15.26
CA ILE A 114 11.33 -12.73 -15.28
C ILE A 114 11.94 -13.58 -14.16
N PHE A 115 11.22 -13.75 -13.04
CA PHE A 115 11.65 -14.52 -11.88
C PHE A 115 10.69 -15.69 -11.64
N PRO A 116 10.94 -16.88 -12.24
CA PRO A 116 10.02 -18.01 -12.18
C PRO A 116 9.68 -18.49 -10.76
N SER A 117 10.56 -18.24 -9.79
CA SER A 117 10.32 -18.54 -8.38
C SER A 117 9.10 -17.81 -7.79
N GLU A 118 8.69 -16.68 -8.38
CA GLU A 118 7.55 -15.88 -7.93
C GLU A 118 6.25 -16.26 -8.64
N PHE A 119 6.30 -17.07 -9.71
CA PHE A 119 5.16 -17.31 -10.60
C PHE A 119 3.98 -18.02 -9.92
N ASN A 120 4.27 -18.87 -8.94
CA ASN A 120 3.26 -19.60 -8.16
C ASN A 120 3.09 -19.06 -6.73
N VAL A 121 3.68 -17.91 -6.41
CA VAL A 121 3.61 -17.32 -5.06
C VAL A 121 2.32 -16.53 -4.90
N TYR A 122 1.67 -16.70 -3.74
CA TYR A 122 0.52 -15.88 -3.36
C TYR A 122 0.98 -14.57 -2.72
N ALA A 123 0.50 -13.45 -3.25
CA ALA A 123 0.69 -12.11 -2.70
C ALA A 123 -0.63 -11.60 -2.11
N VAL A 124 -0.55 -11.05 -0.90
CA VAL A 124 -1.66 -10.44 -0.16
C VAL A 124 -1.14 -9.23 0.61
N GLY A 125 -1.99 -8.22 0.83
CA GLY A 125 -1.69 -7.09 1.70
C GLY A 125 -1.96 -5.73 1.07
N ALA A 126 -2.35 -4.78 1.91
CA ALA A 126 -2.50 -3.37 1.54
C ALA A 126 -1.16 -2.67 1.27
N SER A 127 -0.03 -3.29 1.62
CA SER A 127 1.31 -2.69 1.58
C SER A 127 1.68 -2.13 0.22
N GLY A 128 1.34 -2.81 -0.89
CA GLY A 128 1.61 -2.29 -2.24
C GLY A 128 0.97 -0.93 -2.49
N ALA A 129 -0.29 -0.76 -2.09
CA ALA A 129 -0.99 0.53 -2.16
C ALA A 129 -0.35 1.57 -1.23
N ILE A 130 0.01 1.18 0.00
CA ILE A 130 0.66 2.05 0.98
C ILE A 130 2.02 2.55 0.48
N PHE A 131 2.81 1.71 -0.18
CA PHE A 131 4.07 2.13 -0.81
C PHE A 131 3.85 3.17 -1.91
N GLY A 132 2.75 3.10 -2.67
CA GLY A 132 2.37 4.16 -3.61
C GLY A 132 1.97 5.47 -2.93
N LEU A 133 1.28 5.40 -1.80
CA LEU A 133 1.01 6.57 -0.96
C LEU A 133 2.32 7.24 -0.50
N ILE A 134 3.27 6.43 -0.01
CA ILE A 134 4.59 6.88 0.42
C ILE A 134 5.37 7.51 -0.75
N GLY A 135 5.32 6.90 -1.95
CA GLY A 135 5.97 7.42 -3.15
C GLY A 135 5.53 8.84 -3.51
N VAL A 136 4.25 9.17 -3.31
CA VAL A 136 3.76 10.53 -3.51
C VAL A 136 4.31 11.50 -2.46
N LEU A 137 4.40 11.08 -1.20
CA LEU A 137 4.93 11.91 -0.11
C LEU A 137 6.43 12.21 -0.27
N ILE A 138 7.22 11.35 -0.92
CA ILE A 138 8.63 11.66 -1.25
C ILE A 138 8.72 12.97 -2.04
N PHE A 139 7.80 13.20 -2.98
CA PHE A 139 7.80 14.42 -3.79
C PHE A 139 7.11 15.60 -3.14
N LEU A 140 6.05 15.38 -2.37
CA LEU A 140 5.27 16.47 -1.78
C LEU A 140 5.84 16.95 -0.45
N THR A 141 6.34 16.04 0.38
CA THR A 141 6.82 16.29 1.74
C THR A 141 8.18 15.62 2.01
N PRO A 142 9.22 15.88 1.20
CA PRO A 142 10.50 15.15 1.25
C PRO A 142 11.23 15.22 2.59
N ASN A 143 11.06 16.32 3.34
CA ASN A 143 11.74 16.57 4.60
C ASN A 143 10.88 16.25 5.83
N LEU A 144 9.63 15.82 5.65
CA LEU A 144 8.76 15.42 6.76
C LEU A 144 9.45 14.29 7.55
N PRO A 145 9.74 14.48 8.85
CA PRO A 145 10.25 13.41 9.69
C PRO A 145 9.17 12.35 9.89
N VAL A 146 9.52 11.09 9.61
CA VAL A 146 8.65 9.94 9.85
C VAL A 146 9.39 8.86 10.64
N TYR A 147 8.66 8.13 11.45
CA TYR A 147 9.17 6.97 12.16
C TYR A 147 8.92 5.72 11.33
N ILE A 148 9.97 4.93 11.13
CA ILE A 148 9.85 3.54 10.68
C ILE A 148 9.69 2.70 11.96
N MET A 149 8.79 1.72 11.94
CA MET A 149 8.54 0.88 13.10
C MET A 149 9.84 0.27 13.63
N PHE A 150 10.05 0.33 14.94
CA PHE A 150 11.26 -0.11 15.66
C PHE A 150 12.54 0.70 15.39
N VAL A 151 12.51 1.74 14.56
CA VAL A 151 13.62 2.68 14.42
C VAL A 151 13.32 3.88 15.33
N PRO A 152 14.07 4.09 16.44
CA PRO A 152 13.76 5.12 17.44
C PRO A 152 14.07 6.54 16.98
N VAL A 153 14.63 6.70 15.78
CA VAL A 153 15.06 7.98 15.22
C VAL A 153 14.15 8.36 14.04
N PRO A 154 13.61 9.59 14.00
CA PRO A 154 12.84 10.04 12.85
C PRO A 154 13.74 10.20 11.61
N ILE A 155 13.27 9.72 10.48
CA ILE A 155 13.96 9.77 9.20
C ILE A 155 13.15 10.64 8.24
N LYS A 156 13.82 11.50 7.47
CA LYS A 156 13.13 12.30 6.44
C LYS A 156 12.48 11.39 5.40
N MET A 157 11.26 11.69 4.99
CA MET A 157 10.47 10.89 4.03
C MET A 157 11.25 10.44 2.80
N LYS A 158 12.09 11.32 2.22
CA LYS A 158 12.91 10.99 1.04
C LYS A 158 13.91 9.85 1.25
N TYR A 159 14.33 9.59 2.49
CA TYR A 159 15.23 8.49 2.85
C TYR A 159 14.48 7.31 3.47
N ALA A 160 13.37 7.57 4.17
CA ALA A 160 12.62 6.53 4.86
C ALA A 160 12.06 5.46 3.90
N ALA A 161 11.54 5.88 2.75
CA ALA A 161 10.94 4.97 1.78
C ALA A 161 11.94 3.98 1.13
N PRO A 162 13.07 4.42 0.54
CA PRO A 162 14.07 3.48 0.00
C PRO A 162 14.71 2.63 1.10
N LEU A 163 14.94 3.20 2.29
CA LEU A 163 15.45 2.43 3.43
C LEU A 163 14.48 1.32 3.84
N MET A 164 13.18 1.59 3.86
CA MET A 164 12.17 0.59 4.19
C MET A 164 12.13 -0.55 3.17
N LEU A 165 12.28 -0.27 1.87
CA LEU A 165 12.42 -1.33 0.87
C LEU A 165 13.65 -2.20 1.13
N ILE A 166 14.81 -1.58 1.38
CA ILE A 166 16.06 -2.31 1.66
C ILE A 166 15.90 -3.20 2.90
N ILE A 167 15.30 -2.69 3.98
CA ILE A 167 15.05 -3.45 5.20
C ILE A 167 14.14 -4.64 4.91
N LEU A 168 13.01 -4.44 4.22
CA LEU A 168 12.07 -5.53 3.91
C LEU A 168 12.72 -6.58 3.00
N TRP A 169 13.56 -6.16 2.05
CA TRP A 169 14.29 -7.08 1.18
C TRP A 169 15.33 -7.87 1.95
N ALA A 170 16.07 -7.23 2.87
CA ALA A 170 17.02 -7.90 3.75
C ALA A 170 16.31 -8.92 4.65
N ILE A 171 15.16 -8.59 5.24
CA ILE A 171 14.38 -9.53 6.05
C ILE A 171 13.90 -10.71 5.18
N SER A 172 13.41 -10.43 3.97
CA SER A 172 12.96 -11.47 3.02
C SER A 172 14.09 -12.44 2.69
N LEU A 173 15.28 -11.92 2.38
CA LEU A 173 16.46 -12.71 2.04
C LEU A 173 17.02 -13.49 3.24
N LEU A 174 17.20 -12.84 4.39
CA LEU A 174 17.81 -13.46 5.58
C LEU A 174 16.87 -14.42 6.29
N GLY A 175 15.57 -14.14 6.28
CA GLY A 175 14.55 -14.98 6.90
C GLY A 175 13.93 -16.02 5.97
N ASN A 176 14.22 -15.96 4.67
CA ASN A 176 13.55 -16.73 3.63
C ASN A 176 12.00 -16.60 3.69
N ILE A 177 11.52 -15.37 3.92
CA ILE A 177 10.10 -15.06 4.09
C ILE A 177 9.61 -14.28 2.87
N PRO A 178 8.59 -14.76 2.13
CA PRO A 178 8.05 -14.04 0.98
C PRO A 178 7.25 -12.80 1.44
N ILE A 179 7.89 -11.63 1.41
CA ILE A 179 7.31 -10.36 1.89
C ILE A 179 6.63 -9.55 0.78
N GLY A 180 6.74 -9.98 -0.48
CA GLY A 180 6.14 -9.27 -1.63
C GLY A 180 6.97 -8.07 -2.11
N ASN A 181 8.29 -8.20 -2.06
CA ASN A 181 9.27 -7.15 -2.41
C ASN A 181 9.00 -6.44 -3.75
N ALA A 182 8.69 -7.21 -4.79
CA ALA A 182 8.38 -6.67 -6.12
C ALA A 182 7.07 -5.88 -6.12
N ALA A 183 6.04 -6.32 -5.37
CA ALA A 183 4.80 -5.59 -5.21
C ALA A 183 5.05 -4.24 -4.50
N HIS A 184 5.84 -4.21 -3.42
CA HIS A 184 6.20 -2.97 -2.72
C HIS A 184 6.92 -1.97 -3.64
N LEU A 185 7.89 -2.46 -4.42
CA LEU A 185 8.58 -1.65 -5.42
C LEU A 185 7.61 -1.10 -6.48
N GLY A 186 6.75 -1.94 -7.05
CA GLY A 186 5.76 -1.53 -8.04
C GLY A 186 4.82 -0.43 -7.51
N GLY A 187 4.34 -0.58 -6.29
CA GLY A 187 3.55 0.44 -5.60
C GLY A 187 4.31 1.75 -5.47
N LEU A 188 5.55 1.69 -4.95
CA LEU A 188 6.40 2.88 -4.79
C LEU A 188 6.64 3.59 -6.12
N LEU A 189 6.92 2.85 -7.20
CA LEU A 189 7.14 3.39 -8.54
C LEU A 189 5.91 4.16 -9.04
N TYR A 190 4.71 3.59 -8.90
CA TYR A 190 3.47 4.30 -9.24
C TYR A 190 3.33 5.62 -8.45
N GLY A 191 3.59 5.56 -7.14
CA GLY A 191 3.58 6.72 -6.27
C GLY A 191 4.57 7.80 -6.69
N LEU A 192 5.81 7.42 -7.05
CA LEU A 192 6.84 8.33 -7.53
C LEU A 192 6.43 9.00 -8.84
N ILE A 193 5.89 8.23 -9.80
CA ILE A 193 5.41 8.75 -11.08
C ILE A 193 4.27 9.76 -10.85
N TYR A 194 3.29 9.41 -10.01
CA TYR A 194 2.17 10.30 -9.71
C TYR A 194 2.61 11.54 -8.91
N GLY A 195 3.54 11.39 -7.97
CA GLY A 195 4.14 12.48 -7.22
C GLY A 195 4.88 13.47 -8.14
N LEU A 196 5.69 12.97 -9.07
CA LEU A 196 6.33 13.78 -10.11
C LEU A 196 5.29 14.53 -10.94
N TYR A 197 4.25 13.85 -11.41
CA TYR A 197 3.15 14.46 -12.14
C TYR A 197 2.51 15.62 -11.36
N LEU A 198 2.20 15.42 -10.07
CA LEU A 198 1.61 16.45 -9.22
C LEU A 198 2.52 17.66 -9.05
N THR A 199 3.83 17.45 -8.87
CA THR A 199 4.79 18.57 -8.74
C THR A 199 4.93 19.39 -10.03
N LYS A 200 4.86 18.74 -11.20
CA LYS A 200 4.87 19.41 -12.50
C LYS A 200 3.57 20.17 -12.77
N LYS A 201 2.42 19.51 -12.59
CA LYS A 201 1.10 20.08 -12.87
C LYS A 201 0.69 21.17 -11.89
N PHE A 202 1.02 21.03 -10.61
CA PHE A 202 0.63 21.97 -9.55
C PHE A 202 1.86 22.57 -8.86
N LYS A 203 2.75 23.18 -9.64
CA LYS A 203 4.06 23.71 -9.18
C LYS A 203 3.96 24.64 -7.96
N LYS A 204 3.07 25.65 -8.00
CA LYS A 204 2.90 26.60 -6.88
C LYS A 204 2.43 25.90 -5.60
N LYS A 205 1.40 25.06 -5.70
CA LYS A 205 0.85 24.31 -4.55
C LYS A 205 1.87 23.33 -3.97
N SER A 206 2.60 22.61 -4.82
CA SER A 206 3.63 21.66 -4.37
C SER A 206 4.82 22.34 -3.70
N LEU A 207 5.28 23.50 -4.21
CA LEU A 207 6.31 24.30 -3.55
C LEU A 207 5.85 24.81 -2.18
N PHE A 208 4.60 25.28 -2.08
CA PHE A 208 4.02 25.68 -0.80
C PHE A 208 4.03 24.53 0.21
N ILE A 209 3.57 23.33 -0.18
CA ILE A 209 3.58 22.15 0.68
C ILE A 209 5.02 21.80 1.11
N LYS A 210 5.97 21.78 0.16
CA LYS A 210 7.39 21.49 0.47
C LYS A 210 7.97 22.46 1.49
N ASN A 211 7.63 23.75 1.38
CA ASN A 211 8.11 24.78 2.30
C ASN A 211 7.43 24.69 3.68
N TYR A 212 6.17 24.26 3.74
CA TYR A 212 5.45 24.05 4.99
C TYR A 212 6.05 22.90 5.83
N PHE A 213 6.56 21.86 5.18
CA PHE A 213 7.20 20.70 5.82
C PHE A 213 8.74 20.76 5.80
N ARG A 214 9.30 21.97 5.69
CA ARG A 214 10.75 22.16 5.53
C ARG A 214 11.49 22.19 6.86
#